data_AF-K2JPJ3-F1
#
_entry.id   AF-K2JPJ3-F1
#
_cell.length_a   1.000
_cell.length_b   1.000
_cell.length_c   1.000
_cell.angle_alpha   90.00
_cell.angle_beta   90.00
_cell.angle_gamma   90.00
#
_symmetry.space_group_name_H-M   'P 1'
#
loop_
_entity.id
_entity.type
_entity.pdbx_description
1 polymer ?
#
loop_
_entity_poly.entity_id
_entity_poly.type
_entity_poly.pdbx_seq_one_letter_code
_entity_poly.pdbx_strand_id
1 'polypeptide(L)'
;MYKKFALPALLLGLSLPALAAEVAQVTLPNGMVVRLKDDFTWEYVIAKTPDQHLAPQALAQAELLASTAKDRVKLKLARHQWQDGRLGLVFNLENDNSENVVKVVADAQFFDDQGKPIKRQSLVVWQAEYRMPESYLRKGQSRDSRELWVEGIDPAQWQKGLVSLSISKLQFR
;
A
#
# COMPACT_ATOMS: atom_id res chain seq x y z
N MET A 1 -81.89 -12.82 -38.49
CA MET A 1 -82.64 -12.20 -37.38
C MET A 1 -81.96 -12.66 -36.08
N TYR A 2 -81.45 -11.71 -35.27
CA TYR A 2 -80.79 -11.76 -33.93
C TYR A 2 -80.49 -13.13 -33.26
N LYS A 3 -79.35 -13.37 -32.57
CA LYS A 3 -78.80 -12.57 -31.45
C LYS A 3 -77.38 -13.03 -31.02
N LYS A 4 -76.66 -12.11 -30.37
CA LYS A 4 -75.26 -12.10 -29.92
C LYS A 4 -75.00 -12.93 -28.64
N PHE A 5 -73.76 -13.42 -28.44
CA PHE A 5 -73.08 -13.52 -27.12
C PHE A 5 -71.54 -13.37 -27.26
N ALA A 6 -71.00 -12.34 -26.59
CA ALA A 6 -69.69 -12.09 -25.92
C ALA A 6 -68.63 -13.23 -25.83
N LEU A 7 -67.30 -13.06 -25.66
CA LEU A 7 -66.38 -12.04 -25.05
C LEU A 7 -64.90 -12.33 -25.56
N PRO A 8 -63.76 -11.76 -25.05
CA PRO A 8 -62.68 -11.14 -25.84
C PRO A 8 -61.26 -11.75 -25.67
N ALA A 9 -60.28 -11.35 -26.49
CA ALA A 9 -58.83 -11.46 -26.25
C ALA A 9 -58.11 -10.96 -27.52
N LEU A 10 -56.96 -10.30 -27.57
CA LEU A 10 -55.99 -9.77 -26.61
C LEU A 10 -55.05 -8.95 -27.52
N LEU A 11 -54.80 -7.66 -27.24
CA LEU A 11 -53.82 -6.86 -27.98
C LEU A 11 -52.41 -7.41 -27.69
N LEU A 12 -51.77 -8.02 -28.69
CA LEU A 12 -50.33 -8.25 -28.71
C LEU A 12 -49.65 -6.99 -29.27
N GLY A 13 -49.21 -6.12 -28.36
CA GLY A 13 -48.30 -5.03 -28.69
C GLY A 13 -46.95 -5.60 -29.11
N LEU A 14 -46.53 -5.32 -30.34
CA LEU A 14 -45.16 -5.51 -30.80
C LEU A 14 -44.23 -4.65 -29.93
N SER A 15 -43.48 -5.29 -29.03
CA SER A 15 -42.33 -4.66 -28.37
C SER A 15 -41.12 -4.71 -29.31
N LEU A 16 -40.66 -3.55 -29.76
CA LEU A 16 -39.34 -3.38 -30.38
C LEU A 16 -38.25 -3.76 -29.36
N PRO A 17 -37.14 -4.41 -29.77
CA PRO A 17 -35.99 -4.54 -28.89
C PRO A 17 -35.33 -3.17 -28.72
N ALA A 18 -35.28 -2.68 -27.48
CA ALA A 18 -34.40 -1.58 -27.13
C ALA A 18 -32.95 -2.05 -27.28
N LEU A 19 -32.21 -1.47 -28.22
CA LEU A 19 -30.75 -1.59 -28.25
C LEU A 19 -30.23 -0.91 -26.98
N ALA A 20 -29.65 -1.71 -26.08
CA ALA A 20 -28.99 -1.21 -24.88
C ALA A 20 -27.84 -0.26 -25.29
N ALA A 21 -27.83 0.92 -24.68
CA ALA A 21 -26.84 1.96 -24.94
C ALA A 21 -25.41 1.44 -24.72
N GLU A 22 -24.54 1.71 -25.70
CA GLU A 22 -23.14 1.37 -25.69
C GLU A 22 -22.41 2.24 -24.67
N VAL A 23 -22.01 1.63 -23.55
CA VAL A 23 -21.34 2.33 -22.43
C VAL A 23 -19.91 2.70 -22.82
N ALA A 24 -19.67 3.97 -23.14
CA ALA A 24 -18.34 4.47 -23.50
C ALA A 24 -17.44 4.56 -22.26
N GLN A 25 -16.40 3.72 -22.20
CA GLN A 25 -15.29 3.87 -21.25
C GLN A 25 -14.18 4.67 -21.90
N VAL A 26 -13.72 5.74 -21.23
CA VAL A 26 -12.66 6.61 -21.74
C VAL A 26 -11.45 6.50 -20.82
N THR A 27 -10.28 6.21 -21.41
CA THR A 27 -9.00 6.23 -20.70
C THR A 27 -8.39 7.61 -20.84
N LEU A 28 -8.11 8.25 -19.71
CA LEU A 28 -7.47 9.57 -19.64
C LEU A 28 -5.94 9.44 -19.81
N PRO A 29 -5.23 10.51 -20.21
CA PRO A 29 -3.77 10.51 -20.37
C PRO A 29 -2.98 10.16 -19.10
N ASN A 30 -3.60 10.26 -17.93
CA ASN A 30 -3.03 9.89 -16.63
C ASN A 30 -3.31 8.41 -16.25
N GLY A 31 -3.82 7.60 -17.17
CA GLY A 31 -4.11 6.18 -16.97
C GLY A 31 -5.40 5.89 -16.18
N MET A 32 -6.17 6.92 -15.83
CA MET A 32 -7.45 6.74 -15.15
C MET A 32 -8.54 6.39 -16.15
N VAL A 33 -9.40 5.43 -15.81
CA VAL A 33 -10.58 5.07 -16.60
C VAL A 33 -11.80 5.76 -16.03
N VAL A 34 -12.49 6.54 -16.85
CA VAL A 34 -13.76 7.18 -16.50
C VAL A 34 -14.89 6.43 -17.20
N ARG A 35 -15.95 6.14 -16.45
CA ARG A 35 -17.22 5.69 -17.04
C ARG A 35 -18.13 6.89 -17.18
N LEU A 36 -18.48 7.20 -18.41
CA LEU A 36 -19.54 8.17 -18.71
C LEU A 36 -20.88 7.42 -18.75
N LYS A 37 -21.88 7.93 -18.05
CA LYS A 37 -23.24 7.41 -18.08
C LYS A 37 -24.08 8.20 -19.09
N ASP A 38 -25.18 7.59 -19.54
CA ASP A 38 -26.10 8.18 -20.53
C ASP A 38 -26.83 9.44 -20.02
N ASP A 39 -26.83 9.67 -18.71
CA ASP A 39 -27.40 10.87 -18.06
C ASP A 39 -26.38 12.02 -17.94
N PHE A 40 -25.26 11.95 -18.68
CA PHE A 40 -24.14 12.88 -18.64
C PHE A 40 -23.51 13.04 -17.24
N THR A 41 -23.81 12.14 -16.31
CA THR A 41 -23.06 12.01 -15.07
C THR A 41 -21.89 11.05 -15.28
N TRP A 42 -20.76 11.36 -14.66
CA TRP A 42 -19.56 10.54 -14.75
C TRP A 42 -19.27 9.95 -13.38
N GLU A 43 -18.75 8.73 -13.37
CA GLU A 43 -18.22 8.13 -12.14
C GLU A 43 -16.75 7.77 -12.35
N TYR A 44 -15.93 8.05 -11.33
CA TYR A 44 -14.64 7.41 -11.23
C TYR A 44 -14.91 5.92 -11.01
N VAL A 45 -14.61 5.12 -12.04
CA VAL A 45 -14.40 3.70 -11.82
C VAL A 45 -13.06 3.64 -11.10
N ILE A 46 -13.09 3.52 -9.77
CA ILE A 46 -11.92 3.09 -9.01
C ILE A 46 -11.71 1.63 -9.42
N ALA A 47 -11.09 1.44 -10.59
CA ALA A 47 -10.37 0.22 -10.86
C ALA A 47 -9.40 0.12 -9.69
N LYS A 48 -9.65 -0.85 -8.79
CA LYS A 48 -8.65 -1.31 -7.84
C LYS A 48 -7.48 -1.74 -8.71
N THR A 49 -6.55 -0.83 -9.01
CA THR A 49 -5.46 -1.06 -9.96
C THR A 49 -4.69 -2.26 -9.44
N PRO A 50 -4.84 -3.45 -10.03
CA PRO A 50 -4.00 -4.57 -9.68
C PRO A 50 -2.80 -4.40 -10.60
N ASP A 51 -1.78 -3.70 -10.10
CA ASP A 51 -0.36 -3.86 -10.46
C ASP A 51 0.39 -2.54 -10.19
N GLN A 52 0.51 -2.18 -8.91
CA GLN A 52 1.49 -1.20 -8.46
C GLN A 52 2.87 -1.85 -8.33
N HIS A 53 3.37 -2.42 -9.42
CA HIS A 53 4.74 -2.88 -9.43
C HIS A 53 5.70 -1.69 -9.31
N LEU A 54 6.77 -1.86 -8.55
CA LEU A 54 7.87 -0.90 -8.53
C LEU A 54 8.39 -0.70 -9.96
N ALA A 55 8.64 0.56 -10.33
CA ALA A 55 9.28 0.87 -11.60
C ALA A 55 10.69 0.23 -11.67
N PRO A 56 11.19 -0.15 -12.85
CA PRO A 56 12.51 -0.77 -13.00
C PRO A 56 13.65 0.02 -12.35
N GLN A 57 13.57 1.35 -12.37
CA GLN A 57 14.55 2.24 -11.73
C GLN A 57 14.53 2.13 -10.21
N ALA A 58 13.37 1.90 -9.60
CA ALA A 58 13.25 1.67 -8.16
C ALA A 58 13.82 0.30 -7.78
N LEU A 59 13.64 -0.72 -8.62
CA LEU A 59 14.28 -2.04 -8.45
C LEU A 59 15.82 -1.93 -8.53
N ALA A 60 16.33 -1.14 -9.48
CA ALA A 60 17.77 -0.90 -9.62
C ALA A 60 18.38 -0.14 -8.42
N GLN A 61 17.55 0.55 -7.63
CA GLN A 61 17.94 1.36 -6.48
C GLN A 61 17.26 0.87 -5.19
N ALA A 62 17.10 -0.45 -5.05
CA ALA A 62 16.42 -1.08 -3.92
C ALA A 62 16.91 -0.60 -2.55
N GLU A 63 18.22 -0.37 -2.40
CA GLU A 63 18.85 0.18 -1.20
C GLU A 63 18.27 1.53 -0.76
N LEU A 64 17.85 2.37 -1.72
CA LEU A 64 17.23 3.66 -1.42
C LEU A 64 15.79 3.51 -0.91
N LEU A 65 15.06 2.49 -1.35
CA LEU A 65 13.72 2.19 -0.85
C LEU A 65 13.76 1.79 0.63
N ALA A 66 14.82 1.07 1.01
CA ALA A 66 15.04 0.57 2.36
C ALA A 66 15.63 1.64 3.31
N SER A 67 15.57 2.92 2.93
CA SER A 67 16.05 4.05 3.71
C SER A 67 15.04 5.20 3.69
N THR A 68 14.93 5.92 4.80
CA THR A 68 14.05 7.08 4.93
C THR A 68 14.55 8.02 6.01
N ALA A 69 14.10 9.27 6.00
CA ALA A 69 14.41 10.23 7.03
C ALA A 69 13.22 11.14 7.30
N LYS A 70 13.06 11.55 8.56
CA LYS A 70 12.05 12.52 8.99
C LYS A 70 12.58 13.27 10.19
N ASP A 71 12.43 14.59 10.20
CA ASP A 71 12.87 15.47 11.30
C ASP A 71 14.34 15.24 11.73
N ARG A 72 15.22 15.01 10.74
CA ARG A 72 16.65 14.66 10.90
C ARG A 72 16.92 13.34 11.66
N VAL A 73 15.90 12.50 11.82
CA VAL A 73 16.06 11.11 12.22
C VAL A 73 16.09 10.26 10.96
N LYS A 74 17.20 9.56 10.72
CA LYS A 74 17.35 8.64 9.59
C LYS A 74 17.07 7.23 10.06
N LEU A 75 16.46 6.42 9.18
CA LEU A 75 16.16 5.02 9.37
C LEU A 75 16.58 4.26 8.12
N LYS A 76 17.39 3.22 8.28
CA LYS A 76 17.78 2.34 7.18
C LYS A 76 17.64 0.88 7.59
N LEU A 77 17.19 0.00 6.70
CA LEU A 77 17.33 -1.44 6.91
C LEU A 77 18.81 -1.81 6.93
N ALA A 78 19.30 -2.32 8.06
CA ALA A 78 20.69 -2.69 8.24
C ALA A 78 20.96 -4.13 7.82
N ARG A 79 20.07 -5.05 8.20
CA ARG A 79 20.17 -6.48 7.86
C ARG A 79 18.79 -7.15 7.97
N HIS A 80 18.66 -8.27 7.28
CA HIS A 80 17.51 -9.15 7.40
C HIS A 80 17.96 -10.61 7.49
N GLN A 81 17.14 -11.47 8.08
CA GLN A 81 17.37 -12.90 8.14
C GLN A 81 16.05 -13.68 8.16
N TRP A 82 16.10 -14.92 7.70
CA TRP A 82 14.96 -15.83 7.77
C TRP A 82 15.18 -16.82 8.91
N GLN A 83 14.18 -16.96 9.77
CA GLN A 83 14.17 -17.97 10.82
C GLN A 83 12.75 -18.50 11.02
N ASP A 84 12.58 -19.82 10.96
CA ASP A 84 11.29 -20.50 11.16
C ASP A 84 10.14 -19.92 10.30
N GLY A 85 10.44 -19.55 9.04
CA GLY A 85 9.46 -18.94 8.12
C GLY A 85 9.08 -17.49 8.43
N ARG A 86 9.80 -16.83 9.35
CA ARG A 86 9.60 -15.42 9.71
C ARG A 86 10.78 -14.58 9.24
N LEU A 87 10.46 -13.36 8.81
CA LEU A 87 11.43 -12.39 8.35
C LEU A 87 11.88 -11.51 9.52
N GLY A 88 13.10 -11.71 9.97
CA GLY A 88 13.77 -10.88 10.96
C GLY A 88 14.40 -9.66 10.29
N LEU A 89 14.14 -8.47 10.83
CA LEU A 89 14.64 -7.19 10.32
C LEU A 89 15.35 -6.43 11.44
N VAL A 90 16.53 -5.90 11.14
CA VAL A 90 17.22 -4.95 12.01
C VAL A 90 17.42 -3.66 11.23
N PHE A 91 17.11 -2.55 11.87
CA PHE A 91 17.23 -1.22 11.29
C PHE A 91 18.32 -0.43 12.00
N ASN A 92 19.09 0.36 11.26
CA ASN A 92 19.95 1.38 11.84
C ASN A 92 19.17 2.69 11.94
N LEU A 93 19.24 3.33 13.10
CA LEU A 93 18.67 4.65 13.35
C LEU A 93 19.80 5.63 13.66
N GLU A 94 19.75 6.79 13.04
CA GLU A 94 20.66 7.91 13.31
C GLU A 94 19.85 9.14 13.69
N ASN A 95 20.17 9.76 14.82
CA ASN A 95 19.48 10.96 15.28
C ASN A 95 20.37 12.20 15.12
N ASP A 96 20.16 12.94 14.03
CA ASP A 96 20.77 14.26 13.85
C ASP A 96 19.91 15.40 14.40
N ASN A 97 18.78 15.07 15.04
CA ASN A 97 17.95 16.02 15.76
C ASN A 97 18.63 16.50 17.05
N SER A 98 18.28 17.70 17.52
CA SER A 98 18.72 18.23 18.81
C SER A 98 18.00 17.59 20.00
N GLU A 99 16.80 17.07 19.79
CA GLU A 99 16.01 16.41 20.83
C GLU A 99 16.31 14.89 20.89
N ASN A 100 16.05 14.29 22.06
CA ASN A 100 16.27 12.86 22.24
C ASN A 100 15.08 12.08 21.69
N VAL A 101 15.34 11.10 20.82
CA VAL A 101 14.30 10.25 20.25
C VAL A 101 13.95 9.13 21.24
N VAL A 102 12.67 9.04 21.59
CA VAL A 102 12.14 8.02 22.51
C VAL A 102 11.25 6.99 21.83
N LYS A 103 10.72 7.30 20.63
CA LYS A 103 9.96 6.33 19.83
C LYS A 103 10.03 6.63 18.35
N VAL A 104 10.20 5.58 17.55
CA VAL A 104 10.11 5.65 16.09
C VAL A 104 9.19 4.52 15.62
N VAL A 105 8.16 4.88 14.85
CA VAL A 105 7.30 3.94 14.15
C VAL A 105 7.49 4.16 12.66
N ALA A 106 7.78 3.08 11.94
CA ALA A 106 7.95 3.06 10.50
C ALA A 106 6.86 2.22 9.85
N ASP A 107 6.31 2.69 8.74
CA ASP A 107 5.47 1.88 7.87
C ASP A 107 6.37 1.24 6.80
N ALA A 108 6.40 -0.09 6.79
CA ALA A 108 7.13 -0.91 5.83
C ALA A 108 6.17 -1.48 4.79
N GLN A 109 6.40 -1.17 3.52
CA GLN A 109 5.76 -1.82 2.39
C GLN A 109 6.73 -2.84 1.79
N PHE A 110 6.39 -4.11 1.90
CA PHE A 110 7.13 -5.22 1.32
C PHE A 110 6.69 -5.46 -0.13
N PHE A 111 7.65 -5.76 -0.98
CA PHE A 111 7.44 -6.12 -2.37
C PHE A 111 8.13 -7.44 -2.69
N ASP A 112 7.56 -8.24 -3.59
CA ASP A 112 8.24 -9.42 -4.09
C ASP A 112 9.44 -9.04 -4.96
N ASP A 113 10.23 -10.03 -5.37
CA ASP A 113 11.44 -9.83 -6.18
C ASP A 113 11.20 -9.22 -7.57
N GLN A 114 9.92 -9.10 -8.00
CA GLN A 114 9.46 -8.45 -9.22
C GLN A 114 8.88 -7.06 -8.96
N GLY A 115 8.92 -6.58 -7.71
CA GLY A 115 8.41 -5.29 -7.30
C GLY A 115 6.91 -5.25 -7.03
N LYS A 116 6.22 -6.39 -6.95
CA LYS A 116 4.79 -6.45 -6.63
C LYS A 116 4.57 -6.26 -5.13
N PRO A 117 3.63 -5.41 -4.68
CA PRO A 117 3.37 -5.23 -3.26
C PRO A 117 2.82 -6.54 -2.65
N ILE A 118 3.48 -7.03 -1.60
CA ILE A 118 3.06 -8.22 -0.83
C ILE A 118 2.25 -7.79 0.40
N LYS A 119 2.83 -6.91 1.22
CA LYS A 119 2.32 -6.61 2.56
C LYS A 119 2.72 -5.21 3.00
N ARG A 120 1.85 -4.54 3.76
CA ARG A 120 2.19 -3.31 4.49
C ARG A 120 2.07 -3.56 5.98
N GLN A 121 3.03 -3.07 6.78
CA GLN A 121 3.02 -3.23 8.22
C GLN A 121 3.70 -2.05 8.92
N SER A 122 3.08 -1.54 9.99
CA SER A 122 3.69 -0.59 10.90
C SER A 122 4.57 -1.31 11.92
N LEU A 123 5.80 -0.83 12.10
CA LEU A 123 6.85 -1.42 12.91
C LEU A 123 7.34 -0.38 13.94
N VAL A 124 7.32 -0.74 15.22
CA VAL A 124 7.96 0.07 16.27
C VAL A 124 9.46 -0.24 16.27
N VAL A 125 10.19 0.41 15.38
CA VAL A 125 11.63 0.19 15.17
C VAL A 125 12.50 0.72 16.30
N TRP A 126 11.99 1.67 17.09
CA TRP A 126 12.66 2.14 18.31
C TRP A 126 11.64 2.49 19.38
N GLN A 127 11.93 2.09 20.62
CA GLN A 127 11.19 2.48 21.81
C GLN A 127 12.16 2.52 22.98
N ALA A 128 12.40 3.71 23.52
CA ALA A 128 13.11 3.88 24.76
C ALA A 128 12.39 3.15 25.90
N GLU A 129 13.18 2.61 26.82
CA GLU A 129 12.70 1.98 28.04
C GLU A 129 12.14 3.04 29.00
N TYR A 130 11.01 2.73 29.61
CA TYR A 130 10.31 3.66 30.49
C TYR A 130 11.19 4.01 31.69
N ARG A 131 11.38 5.31 31.92
CA ARG A 131 12.22 5.86 33.01
C ARG A 131 13.73 5.54 32.93
N MET A 132 14.23 5.14 31.76
CA MET A 132 15.66 4.86 31.52
C MET A 132 16.23 5.81 30.45
N PRO A 133 16.72 7.01 30.81
CA PRO A 133 17.22 8.03 29.86
C PRO A 133 18.43 7.64 29.00
N GLU A 134 19.14 6.59 29.39
CA GLU A 134 20.24 5.96 28.66
C GLU A 134 19.76 5.14 27.45
N SER A 135 18.48 4.74 27.45
CA SER A 135 17.85 4.05 26.33
C SER A 135 17.40 5.00 25.21
N TYR A 136 17.55 6.32 25.39
CA TYR A 136 17.19 7.29 24.37
C TYR A 136 18.20 7.26 23.23
N LEU A 137 17.73 7.52 22.01
CA LEU A 137 18.60 7.76 20.88
C LEU A 137 18.93 9.25 20.86
N ARG A 138 20.14 9.61 21.31
CA ARG A 138 20.58 11.00 21.50
C ARG A 138 21.12 11.61 20.22
N LYS A 139 21.24 12.93 20.19
CA LYS A 139 21.87 13.68 19.10
C LYS A 139 23.23 13.08 18.73
N GLY A 140 23.45 12.86 17.44
CA GLY A 140 24.67 12.30 16.85
C GLY A 140 24.87 10.81 17.10
N GLN A 141 23.93 10.13 17.76
CA GLN A 141 24.01 8.68 17.93
C GLN A 141 23.46 7.94 16.71
N SER A 142 24.15 6.86 16.36
CA SER A 142 23.65 5.80 15.49
C SER A 142 23.52 4.52 16.32
N ARG A 143 22.36 3.85 16.25
CA ARG A 143 22.09 2.59 16.95
C ARG A 143 21.24 1.66 16.09
N ASP A 144 21.56 0.37 16.17
CA ASP A 144 20.70 -0.67 15.62
C ASP A 144 19.47 -0.88 16.51
N SER A 145 18.32 -1.16 15.87
CA SER A 145 17.13 -1.64 16.54
C SER A 145 17.36 -3.05 17.09
N ARG A 146 16.45 -3.47 17.97
CA ARG A 146 16.25 -4.92 18.17
C ARG A 146 15.84 -5.57 16.85
N GLU A 147 15.91 -6.90 16.80
CA GLU A 147 15.32 -7.63 15.69
C GLU A 147 13.78 -7.58 15.76
N LEU A 148 13.17 -7.22 14.64
CA LEU A 148 11.72 -7.20 14.46
C LEU A 148 11.31 -8.33 13.53
N TRP A 149 10.40 -9.18 14.01
CA TRP A 149 9.89 -10.31 13.25
C TRP A 149 8.62 -9.92 12.49
N VAL A 150 8.61 -10.22 11.20
CA VAL A 150 7.48 -10.06 10.29
C VAL A 150 7.06 -11.44 9.79
N GLU A 151 5.78 -11.76 9.98
CA GLU A 151 5.19 -13.02 9.54
C GLU A 151 4.36 -12.83 8.26
N GLY A 152 4.00 -13.92 7.60
CA GLY A 152 3.11 -13.89 6.43
C GLY A 152 3.75 -13.31 5.16
N ILE A 153 5.08 -13.39 5.05
CA ILE A 153 5.81 -13.16 3.81
C ILE A 153 6.44 -14.51 3.44
N ASP A 154 6.20 -14.96 2.21
CA ASP A 154 6.82 -16.19 1.69
C ASP A 154 8.32 -15.93 1.43
N PRO A 155 9.23 -16.70 2.06
CA PRO A 155 10.66 -16.59 1.80
C PRO A 155 11.00 -16.67 0.31
N ALA A 156 10.30 -17.51 -0.46
CA ALA A 156 10.58 -17.69 -1.88
C ALA A 156 10.29 -16.44 -2.74
N GLN A 157 9.49 -15.49 -2.22
CA GLN A 157 9.08 -14.29 -2.95
C GLN A 157 9.92 -13.05 -2.59
N TRP A 158 10.75 -13.12 -1.54
CA TRP A 158 11.44 -11.96 -0.96
C TRP A 158 12.93 -12.26 -0.75
N GLN A 159 13.66 -12.50 -1.83
CA GLN A 159 15.11 -12.76 -1.80
C GLN A 159 15.94 -11.50 -2.02
N LYS A 160 15.41 -10.51 -2.75
CA LYS A 160 16.06 -9.24 -3.06
C LYS A 160 15.89 -8.17 -1.99
N GLY A 161 15.20 -8.49 -0.90
CA GLY A 161 15.07 -7.58 0.24
C GLY A 161 14.25 -6.31 -0.04
N LEU A 162 13.31 -6.35 -0.99
CA LEU A 162 12.60 -5.15 -1.44
C LEU A 162 11.57 -4.68 -0.40
N VAL A 163 11.92 -3.57 0.26
CA VAL A 163 11.06 -2.90 1.22
C VAL A 163 11.16 -1.39 1.05
N SER A 164 10.00 -0.72 1.02
CA SER A 164 9.93 0.73 1.13
C SER A 164 9.59 1.14 2.55
N LEU A 165 10.36 2.08 3.10
CA LEU A 165 10.18 2.59 4.45
C LEU A 165 9.67 4.03 4.45
N SER A 166 8.79 4.34 5.39
CA SER A 166 8.46 5.72 5.77
C SER A 166 8.27 5.83 7.27
N ILE A 167 8.72 6.95 7.87
CA ILE A 167 8.53 7.17 9.31
C ILE A 167 7.15 7.78 9.55
N SER A 168 6.21 6.97 10.03
CA SER A 168 4.83 7.38 10.31
C SER A 168 4.70 8.12 11.64
N LYS A 169 5.52 7.78 12.64
CA LYS A 169 5.52 8.47 13.95
C LYS A 169 6.92 8.63 14.53
N LEU A 170 7.19 9.85 15.02
CA LEU A 170 8.34 10.18 15.85
C LEU A 170 7.85 10.73 17.19
N GLN A 171 8.54 10.37 18.27
CA GLN A 171 8.34 10.99 19.58
C GLN A 171 9.70 11.36 20.16
N PHE A 172 9.77 12.60 20.66
CA PHE A 172 10.94 13.19 21.28
C PHE A 172 10.69 13.44 22.78
N ARG A 173 11.77 13.72 23.52
CA ARG A 173 11.75 14.11 24.93
C ARG A 173 12.77 15.20 25.24
#